data_AF-A0A2U1M5N5-F1
#
_entry.id   AF-A0A2U1M5N5-F1
#
_cell.length_a   1.000
_cell.length_b   1.000
_cell.length_c   1.000
_cell.angle_alpha   90.00
_cell.angle_beta   90.00
_cell.angle_gamma   90.00
#
_symmetry.space_group_name_H-M   'P 1'
#
loop_
_entity.id
_entity.type
_entity.pdbx_description
1 polymer ?
#
loop_
_entity_poly.entity_id
_entity_poly.type
_entity_poly.pdbx_seq_one_letter_code
_entity_poly.pdbx_strand_id
1 'polypeptide(L)'
;MIPKVSSRTIQKTHCSNVKIRCFEILFILVLLLLPCTVSGQLKLSSYNTTNDSNAPQPPKGLCLEKVGNGSYVHMVPHPDGSNRVFVCNQKGKIWLAVVPDVGSSQSLMIDESDPFLDLSDQVQFATEMGLMSIAFHPNFTKNGRFFVAFNCDKSQQPGCQGRCSCNTDVGCDPSKVESPRESYPCQFHVAIAEFTANGTSSSRLSWVTIFFRPEKCQSFKNVKY
;
A
#
# COMPACT_ATOMS: atom_id res chain seq x y z
N MET A 1 -22.35 28.87 -16.62
CA MET A 1 -21.26 29.71 -16.07
C MET A 1 -20.35 28.79 -15.27
N ILE A 2 -19.08 28.70 -15.66
CA ILE A 2 -18.11 27.68 -15.19
C ILE A 2 -17.33 28.25 -14.01
N PRO A 3 -17.22 27.56 -12.86
CA PRO A 3 -16.11 27.80 -11.95
C PRO A 3 -14.92 26.92 -12.33
N LYS A 4 -13.82 27.58 -12.70
CA LYS A 4 -12.46 27.04 -12.76
C LYS A 4 -12.06 26.53 -11.37
N VAL A 5 -11.47 25.34 -11.28
CA VAL A 5 -10.70 24.93 -10.09
C VAL A 5 -9.24 24.78 -10.45
N SER A 6 -8.44 25.42 -9.60
CA SER A 6 -7.03 25.76 -9.72
C SER A 6 -6.16 24.63 -9.16
N SER A 7 -5.17 24.22 -9.94
CA SER A 7 -4.05 23.42 -9.43
C SER A 7 -3.18 24.32 -8.55
N ARG A 8 -3.09 24.01 -7.26
CA ARG A 8 -2.05 24.58 -6.39
C ARG A 8 -0.84 23.66 -6.42
N THR A 9 0.25 24.17 -6.98
CA THR A 9 1.59 23.69 -6.71
C THR A 9 1.83 23.78 -5.19
N ILE A 10 2.10 22.64 -4.54
CA ILE A 10 2.58 22.63 -3.16
C ILE A 10 3.95 23.32 -3.17
N GLN A 11 3.98 24.58 -2.76
CA GLN A 11 5.22 25.30 -2.52
C GLN A 11 5.97 24.62 -1.36
N LYS A 12 7.26 24.41 -1.58
CA LYS A 12 8.24 23.94 -0.61
C LYS A 12 8.14 24.77 0.67
N THR A 13 7.63 24.20 1.75
CA THR A 13 7.94 24.71 3.09
C THR A 13 9.34 24.26 3.48
N HIS A 14 10.11 25.24 3.92
CA HIS A 14 11.51 25.20 4.32
C HIS A 14 11.81 23.99 5.23
N CYS A 15 12.79 23.17 4.82
CA CYS A 15 13.35 22.15 5.69
C CYS A 15 14.37 22.83 6.61
N SER A 16 14.05 22.97 7.89
CA SER A 16 15.02 23.43 8.88
C SER A 16 16.09 22.35 9.07
N ASN A 17 17.36 22.72 8.85
CA ASN A 17 18.52 21.87 9.08
C ASN A 17 18.57 21.44 10.55
N VAL A 18 18.26 20.17 10.83
CA VAL A 18 18.57 19.56 12.14
C VAL A 18 20.07 19.25 12.14
N LYS A 19 20.86 20.14 12.74
CA LYS A 19 22.28 19.88 13.08
C LYS A 19 22.31 18.76 14.13
N ILE A 20 22.55 17.53 13.70
CA ILE A 20 22.93 16.43 14.60
C ILE A 20 24.27 16.82 15.22
N ARG A 21 24.25 17.23 16.49
CA ARG A 21 25.49 17.56 17.21
C ARG A 21 26.21 16.26 17.54
N CYS A 22 27.51 16.18 17.24
CA CYS A 22 28.42 15.06 17.52
C CYS A 22 28.50 14.59 18.98
N PHE A 23 27.70 15.14 19.90
CA PHE A 23 27.74 14.82 21.32
C PHE A 23 27.08 13.47 21.65
N GLU A 24 26.16 12.97 20.80
CA GLU A 24 25.42 11.73 21.07
C GLU A 24 26.16 10.45 20.63
N ILE A 25 27.20 10.56 19.79
CA ILE A 25 28.00 9.39 19.36
C ILE A 25 28.94 8.93 20.49
N LEU A 26 29.33 9.85 21.38
CA LEU A 26 30.19 9.54 22.52
C LEU A 26 29.46 8.70 23.58
N PHE A 27 28.13 8.82 23.69
CA PHE A 27 27.33 8.04 24.65
C PHE A 27 27.20 6.57 24.25
N ILE A 28 27.15 6.27 22.94
CA ILE A 28 27.05 4.89 22.44
C ILE A 28 28.37 4.14 22.59
N LEU A 29 29.53 4.82 22.47
CA LEU A 29 30.83 4.18 22.68
C LEU A 29 31.12 3.85 24.16
N VAL A 30 30.59 4.62 25.10
CA VAL A 30 30.75 4.37 26.55
C VAL A 30 29.92 3.15 27.01
N LEU A 31 28.79 2.87 26.36
CA LEU A 31 27.96 1.68 26.63
C LEU A 31 28.58 0.36 26.15
N LEU A 32 29.54 0.39 25.23
CA LEU A 32 30.22 -0.81 24.70
C LEU A 32 31.43 -1.26 25.53
N LEU A 33 31.90 -0.45 26.48
CA LEU A 33 33.06 -0.76 27.32
C LEU A 33 32.69 -1.13 28.76
N LEU A 34 31.39 -1.19 29.10
CA LEU A 34 30.94 -1.71 30.40
C LEU A 34 31.00 -3.24 30.37
N PRO A 35 31.89 -3.89 31.16
CA PRO A 35 31.87 -5.33 31.30
C PRO A 35 30.53 -5.73 31.92
N CYS A 36 29.81 -6.61 31.24
CA CYS A 36 28.56 -7.18 31.71
C CYS A 36 28.88 -8.14 32.87
N THR A 37 29.10 -7.61 34.08
CA THR A 37 29.18 -8.43 35.29
C THR A 37 27.77 -8.79 35.72
N VAL A 38 27.17 -9.76 35.01
CA VAL A 38 25.97 -10.44 35.48
C VAL A 38 26.40 -11.43 36.57
N SER A 39 26.63 -10.93 37.79
CA SER A 39 26.52 -11.77 38.98
C SER A 39 25.05 -11.92 39.32
N GLY A 40 24.34 -12.64 38.46
CA GLY A 40 23.01 -13.16 38.71
C GLY A 40 23.03 -14.61 38.29
N GLN A 41 22.99 -15.53 39.26
CA GLN A 41 22.81 -16.94 38.96
C GLN A 41 21.60 -17.08 38.03
N LEU A 42 21.78 -17.65 36.84
CA LEU A 42 20.68 -18.24 36.09
C LEU A 42 20.16 -19.41 36.93
N LYS A 43 19.29 -19.09 37.87
CA LYS A 43 18.41 -20.07 38.47
C LYS A 43 17.50 -20.49 37.32
N LEU A 44 17.78 -21.64 36.72
CA LEU A 44 16.80 -22.35 35.92
C LEU A 44 15.68 -22.70 36.91
N SER A 45 14.78 -21.74 37.12
CA SER A 45 13.59 -21.96 37.92
C SER A 45 12.78 -22.94 37.10
N SER A 46 12.76 -24.20 37.53
CA SER A 46 11.65 -25.08 37.22
C SER A 46 10.40 -24.25 37.44
N TYR A 47 9.69 -23.93 36.35
CA TYR A 47 8.40 -23.26 36.44
C TYR A 47 7.51 -24.24 37.18
N ASN A 48 7.36 -24.03 38.49
CA ASN A 48 6.30 -24.67 39.24
C ASN A 48 5.02 -24.19 38.57
N THR A 49 4.31 -25.14 37.95
CA THR A 49 2.98 -24.97 37.41
C THR A 49 2.07 -24.49 38.53
N THR A 50 2.03 -23.18 38.77
CA THR A 50 0.84 -22.56 39.33
C THR A 50 -0.22 -22.71 38.25
N ASN A 51 -1.22 -23.53 38.55
CA ASN A 51 -2.46 -23.65 37.79
C ASN A 51 -3.13 -22.28 37.71
N ASP A 52 -2.66 -21.44 36.78
CA ASP A 52 -3.40 -20.26 36.36
C ASP A 52 -4.37 -20.73 35.28
N SER A 53 -5.54 -21.18 35.75
CA SER A 53 -6.62 -21.76 34.97
C SER A 53 -7.30 -20.76 34.00
N ASN A 54 -6.77 -19.55 33.85
CA ASN A 54 -7.37 -18.46 33.08
C ASN A 54 -6.54 -17.99 31.87
N ALA A 55 -5.43 -18.65 31.53
CA ALA A 55 -4.74 -18.34 30.28
C ALA A 55 -5.63 -18.76 29.08
N PRO A 56 -5.97 -17.85 28.14
CA PRO A 56 -6.72 -18.21 26.95
C PRO A 56 -6.00 -19.33 26.20
N GLN A 57 -6.63 -20.50 26.10
CA GLN A 57 -6.03 -21.60 25.38
C GLN A 57 -5.93 -21.24 23.89
N PRO A 58 -4.81 -21.56 23.23
CA PRO A 58 -4.69 -21.34 21.80
C PRO A 58 -5.79 -22.11 21.05
N PRO A 59 -6.37 -21.53 19.99
CA PRO A 59 -7.46 -22.15 19.25
C PRO A 59 -7.04 -23.52 18.69
N LYS A 60 -7.97 -24.48 18.74
CA LYS A 60 -7.73 -25.89 18.35
C LYS A 60 -7.47 -26.10 16.85
N GLY A 61 -7.64 -25.06 16.03
CA GLY A 61 -7.43 -25.10 14.59
C GLY A 61 -7.91 -23.82 13.90
N LEU A 62 -7.71 -23.76 12.58
CA LEU A 62 -8.19 -22.69 11.70
C LEU A 62 -9.28 -23.25 10.79
N CYS A 63 -10.44 -22.59 10.76
CA CYS A 63 -11.48 -22.85 9.77
C CYS A 63 -11.27 -21.89 8.59
N LEU A 64 -11.29 -22.43 7.37
CA LEU A 64 -11.20 -21.63 6.16
C LEU A 64 -12.58 -21.57 5.49
N GLU A 65 -12.97 -20.36 5.12
CA GLU A 65 -14.21 -20.10 4.42
C GLU A 65 -13.92 -19.50 3.04
N LYS A 66 -14.65 -19.97 2.03
CA LYS A 66 -14.49 -19.48 0.67
C LYS A 66 -15.30 -18.19 0.50
N VAL A 67 -14.60 -17.10 0.19
CA VAL A 67 -15.16 -15.75 -0.02
C VAL A 67 -15.90 -15.59 -1.36
N GLY A 68 -15.62 -16.43 -2.35
CA GLY A 68 -16.29 -16.38 -3.65
C GLY A 68 -15.60 -17.24 -4.71
N ASN A 69 -16.14 -17.23 -5.93
CA ASN A 69 -15.54 -17.92 -7.09
C ASN A 69 -14.54 -17.04 -7.86
N GLY A 70 -14.53 -15.73 -7.62
CA GLY A 70 -13.61 -14.79 -8.24
C GLY A 70 -12.16 -14.96 -7.80
N SER A 71 -11.23 -14.37 -8.56
CA SER A 71 -9.81 -14.29 -8.22
C SER A 71 -9.52 -12.93 -7.59
N TYR A 72 -9.42 -12.91 -6.26
CA TYR A 72 -9.13 -11.70 -5.49
C TYR A 72 -7.68 -11.71 -5.00
N VAL A 73 -7.03 -10.56 -5.07
CA VAL A 73 -5.59 -10.40 -4.75
C VAL A 73 -5.35 -9.57 -3.49
N HIS A 74 -6.31 -8.70 -3.12
CA HIS A 74 -6.20 -7.85 -1.93
C HIS A 74 -7.53 -7.71 -1.21
N MET A 75 -7.46 -7.64 0.12
CA MET A 75 -8.56 -7.28 1.01
C MET A 75 -8.06 -6.24 2.01
N VAL A 76 -8.75 -5.11 2.12
CA VAL A 76 -8.36 -3.99 2.99
C VAL A 76 -9.59 -3.55 3.81
N PRO A 77 -9.47 -3.39 5.15
CA PRO A 77 -10.58 -2.95 5.98
C PRO A 77 -11.01 -1.53 5.61
N HIS A 78 -12.31 -1.26 5.74
CA HIS A 78 -12.85 0.07 5.55
C HIS A 78 -12.36 1.00 6.68
N PRO A 79 -11.85 2.21 6.40
CA PRO A 79 -11.25 3.10 7.42
C PRO A 79 -12.21 3.69 8.47
N ASP A 80 -13.49 3.36 8.43
CA ASP A 80 -14.50 3.87 9.37
C ASP A 80 -14.69 2.96 10.59
N GLY A 81 -13.94 1.86 10.69
CA GLY A 81 -14.08 0.88 11.77
C GLY A 81 -15.35 0.03 11.69
N SER A 82 -16.07 0.08 10.58
CA SER A 82 -17.17 -0.86 10.30
C SER A 82 -16.62 -2.23 9.89
N ASN A 83 -17.50 -3.24 9.88
CA ASN A 83 -17.20 -4.57 9.36
C ASN A 83 -17.13 -4.60 7.82
N ARG A 84 -16.89 -3.47 7.14
CA ARG A 84 -16.78 -3.43 5.68
C ARG A 84 -15.34 -3.62 5.25
N VAL A 85 -15.15 -4.28 4.12
CA VAL A 85 -13.84 -4.50 3.48
C VAL A 85 -13.91 -4.16 2.01
N PHE A 86 -12.81 -3.64 1.49
CA PHE A 86 -12.58 -3.51 0.07
C PHE A 86 -11.87 -4.76 -0.44
N VAL A 87 -12.44 -5.42 -1.44
CA VAL A 87 -11.86 -6.60 -2.09
C VAL A 87 -11.48 -6.24 -3.51
N CYS A 88 -10.27 -6.56 -3.93
CA CYS A 88 -9.75 -6.19 -5.25
C CYS A 88 -9.34 -7.42 -6.05
N ASN A 89 -9.53 -7.40 -7.37
CA ASN A 89 -8.95 -8.39 -8.28
C ASN A 89 -7.78 -7.82 -9.10
N GLN A 90 -7.00 -8.72 -9.70
CA GLN A 90 -5.84 -8.35 -10.53
C GLN A 90 -6.26 -7.54 -11.77
N LYS A 91 -7.50 -7.73 -12.26
CA LYS A 91 -8.04 -7.02 -13.44
C LYS A 91 -8.46 -5.57 -13.16
N GLY A 92 -8.29 -5.06 -11.94
CA GLY A 92 -8.57 -3.65 -11.63
C GLY A 92 -9.97 -3.34 -11.11
N LYS A 93 -10.75 -4.34 -10.73
CA LYS A 93 -12.05 -4.14 -10.07
C LYS A 93 -11.91 -4.17 -8.56
N ILE A 94 -12.62 -3.27 -7.90
CA ILE A 94 -12.65 -3.10 -6.45
C ILE A 94 -14.12 -3.14 -6.02
N TRP A 95 -14.43 -4.00 -5.06
CA TRP A 95 -15.77 -4.17 -4.48
C TRP A 95 -15.77 -3.83 -3.00
N LEU A 96 -16.93 -3.44 -2.50
CA LEU A 96 -17.18 -3.25 -1.08
C LEU A 96 -18.01 -4.43 -0.57
N ALA A 97 -17.51 -5.16 0.42
CA ALA A 97 -18.19 -6.30 1.03
C ALA A 97 -18.32 -6.11 2.54
N VAL A 98 -19.23 -6.85 3.16
CA VAL A 98 -19.42 -6.87 4.62
C VAL A 98 -18.90 -8.19 5.17
N VAL A 99 -18.01 -8.09 6.15
CA VAL A 99 -17.54 -9.22 6.95
C VAL A 99 -18.62 -9.54 7.98
N PRO A 100 -19.14 -10.78 8.01
CA PRO A 100 -20.12 -11.20 9.01
C PRO A 100 -19.50 -11.26 10.41
N ASP A 101 -20.33 -11.13 11.45
CA ASP A 101 -19.88 -11.21 12.83
C ASP A 101 -19.33 -12.60 13.16
N VAL A 102 -18.37 -12.64 14.09
CA VAL A 102 -17.74 -13.89 14.52
C VAL A 102 -18.79 -14.85 15.08
N GLY A 103 -18.86 -16.05 14.53
CA GLY A 103 -19.84 -17.08 14.92
C GLY A 103 -21.18 -16.99 14.18
N SER A 104 -21.35 -16.02 13.27
CA SER A 104 -22.46 -16.00 12.33
C SER A 104 -22.37 -17.18 11.36
N SER A 105 -23.52 -17.69 10.92
CA SER A 105 -23.61 -18.67 9.83
C SER A 105 -23.60 -18.01 8.44
N GLN A 106 -23.49 -16.68 8.39
CA GLN A 106 -23.41 -15.92 7.15
C GLN A 106 -21.99 -15.94 6.62
N SER A 107 -21.89 -15.99 5.30
CA SER A 107 -20.62 -15.90 4.58
C SER A 107 -20.41 -14.51 4.03
N LEU A 108 -19.14 -14.09 3.92
CA LEU A 108 -18.81 -12.87 3.19
C LEU A 108 -19.17 -13.06 1.71
N MET A 109 -20.04 -12.19 1.21
CA MET A 109 -20.50 -12.21 -0.19
C MET A 109 -20.01 -10.96 -0.91
N ILE A 110 -19.57 -11.15 -2.15
CA ILE A 110 -19.13 -10.08 -3.05
C ILE A 110 -20.13 -10.02 -4.21
N ASP A 111 -20.79 -8.87 -4.38
CA ASP A 111 -21.61 -8.62 -5.55
C ASP A 111 -20.72 -8.20 -6.73
N GLU A 112 -20.36 -9.16 -7.59
CA GLU A 112 -19.49 -8.89 -8.73
C GLU A 112 -20.11 -7.94 -9.78
N SER A 113 -21.43 -7.75 -9.73
CA SER A 113 -22.16 -6.89 -10.68
C SER A 113 -22.07 -5.39 -10.35
N ASP A 114 -21.76 -5.05 -9.10
CA ASP A 114 -21.67 -3.67 -8.60
C ASP A 114 -20.29 -3.36 -7.99
N PRO A 115 -19.25 -3.13 -8.83
CA PRO A 115 -17.96 -2.71 -8.33
C PRO A 115 -18.01 -1.29 -7.76
N PHE A 116 -17.41 -1.09 -6.59
CA PHE A 116 -17.16 0.23 -6.02
C PHE A 116 -16.29 1.10 -6.95
N LEU A 117 -15.31 0.48 -7.60
CA LEU A 117 -14.47 1.12 -8.61
C LEU A 117 -14.05 0.10 -9.68
N ASP A 118 -14.19 0.48 -10.95
CA ASP A 118 -13.73 -0.32 -12.09
C ASP A 118 -12.59 0.43 -12.82
N LEU A 119 -11.38 -0.12 -12.73
CA LEU A 119 -10.18 0.36 -13.42
C LEU A 119 -9.75 -0.60 -14.54
N SER A 120 -10.61 -1.51 -15.00
CA SER A 120 -10.23 -2.52 -16.00
C SER A 120 -9.76 -1.92 -17.33
N ASP A 121 -10.24 -0.74 -17.71
CA ASP A 121 -9.76 0.02 -18.88
C ASP A 121 -8.42 0.73 -18.64
N GLN A 122 -7.92 0.75 -17.40
CA GLN A 122 -6.70 1.44 -17.01
C GLN A 122 -5.58 0.49 -16.61
N VAL A 123 -5.97 -0.63 -16.03
CA VAL A 123 -5.06 -1.65 -15.54
C VAL A 123 -4.62 -2.52 -16.70
N GLN A 124 -3.32 -2.54 -16.95
CA GLN A 124 -2.71 -3.56 -17.79
C GLN A 124 -2.75 -4.90 -17.03
N PHE A 125 -3.61 -5.80 -17.48
CA PHE A 125 -3.72 -7.14 -16.94
C PHE A 125 -2.83 -8.13 -17.69
N ALA A 126 -1.98 -8.87 -16.98
CA ALA A 126 -1.23 -10.03 -17.45
C ALA A 126 -0.86 -10.92 -16.26
N THR A 127 -0.09 -11.99 -16.47
CA THR A 127 0.27 -12.96 -15.42
C THR A 127 0.83 -12.28 -14.15
N GLU A 128 1.72 -11.31 -14.31
CA GLU A 128 2.36 -10.57 -13.20
C GLU A 128 1.96 -9.08 -13.17
N MET A 129 1.05 -8.67 -14.05
CA MET A 129 0.61 -7.27 -14.14
C MET A 129 -0.86 -7.13 -13.77
N GLY A 130 -1.18 -6.07 -13.05
CA GLY A 130 -2.56 -5.78 -12.68
C GLY A 130 -2.67 -4.71 -11.61
N LEU A 131 -3.79 -4.73 -10.89
CA LEU A 131 -3.93 -4.00 -9.65
C LEU A 131 -3.06 -4.65 -8.57
N MET A 132 -2.21 -3.85 -7.95
CA MET A 132 -1.20 -4.29 -7.00
C MET A 132 -1.50 -3.91 -5.55
N SER A 133 -2.21 -2.80 -5.31
CA SER A 133 -2.51 -2.37 -3.94
C SER A 133 -3.56 -1.26 -3.89
N ILE A 134 -4.22 -1.13 -2.74
CA ILE A 134 -5.04 0.01 -2.35
C ILE A 134 -4.61 0.50 -0.96
N ALA A 135 -4.55 1.81 -0.78
CA ALA A 135 -4.29 2.45 0.50
C ALA A 135 -5.21 3.64 0.72
N PHE A 136 -5.79 3.74 1.91
CA PHE A 136 -6.68 4.84 2.27
C PHE A 136 -5.90 5.99 2.92
N HIS A 137 -6.29 7.23 2.61
CA HIS A 137 -5.76 8.39 3.32
C HIS A 137 -6.16 8.29 4.81
N PRO A 138 -5.32 8.70 5.78
CA PRO A 138 -5.65 8.59 7.21
C PRO A 138 -6.97 9.28 7.61
N ASN A 139 -7.31 10.37 6.90
CA ASN A 139 -8.58 11.09 7.04
C ASN A 139 -9.65 10.69 5.99
N PHE A 140 -9.64 9.45 5.48
CA PHE A 140 -10.56 8.99 4.44
C PHE A 140 -12.03 9.23 4.79
N THR A 141 -12.42 9.01 6.04
CA THR A 141 -13.79 9.25 6.52
C THR A 141 -14.24 10.72 6.39
N LYS A 142 -13.30 11.66 6.28
CA LYS A 142 -13.57 13.09 6.12
C LYS A 142 -13.39 13.59 4.68
N ASN A 143 -12.43 13.03 3.94
CA ASN A 143 -12.04 13.54 2.63
C ASN A 143 -12.28 12.58 1.46
N GLY A 144 -12.63 11.33 1.73
CA GLY A 144 -12.86 10.30 0.72
C GLY A 144 -11.62 9.88 -0.08
N ARG A 145 -10.41 10.30 0.29
CA ARG A 145 -9.20 10.11 -0.54
C ARG A 145 -8.57 8.74 -0.34
N PHE A 146 -8.28 8.06 -1.43
CA PHE A 146 -7.56 6.78 -1.44
C PHE A 146 -6.66 6.68 -2.65
N PHE A 147 -5.74 5.73 -2.62
CA PHE A 147 -4.70 5.55 -3.62
C PHE A 147 -4.73 4.11 -4.11
N VAL A 148 -4.60 3.91 -5.42
CA VAL A 148 -4.47 2.58 -6.03
C VAL A 148 -3.16 2.50 -6.79
N ALA A 149 -2.41 1.43 -6.56
CA ALA A 149 -1.19 1.10 -7.29
C ALA A 149 -1.51 0.00 -8.33
N PHE A 150 -1.14 0.23 -9.59
CA PHE A 150 -1.40 -0.72 -10.67
C PHE A 150 -0.45 -0.58 -11.84
N ASN A 151 -0.33 -1.63 -12.65
CA ASN A 151 0.37 -1.58 -13.93
C ASN A 151 -0.50 -0.91 -14.98
N CYS A 152 0.05 0.02 -15.75
CA CYS A 152 -0.62 0.69 -16.86
C CYS A 152 0.21 0.57 -18.14
N ASP A 153 -0.43 0.79 -19.29
CA ASP A 153 0.21 0.81 -20.61
C ASP A 153 0.26 2.24 -21.16
N LYS A 154 1.47 2.76 -21.38
CA LYS A 154 1.72 4.08 -21.97
C LYS A 154 1.07 4.28 -23.34
N SER A 155 0.92 3.22 -24.13
CA SER A 155 0.30 3.29 -25.46
C SER A 155 -1.21 3.50 -25.39
N GLN A 156 -1.86 2.97 -24.34
CA GLN A 156 -3.29 3.13 -24.10
C GLN A 156 -3.57 4.40 -23.29
N GLN A 157 -2.65 4.77 -22.40
CA GLN A 157 -2.82 5.86 -21.45
C GLN A 157 -1.64 6.83 -21.49
N PRO A 158 -1.80 8.00 -22.11
CA PRO A 158 -0.74 9.02 -22.14
C PRO A 158 -0.25 9.47 -20.76
N GLY A 159 -1.08 9.33 -19.71
CA GLY A 159 -0.72 9.62 -18.32
C GLY A 159 0.08 8.52 -17.61
N CYS A 160 0.20 7.33 -18.22
CA CYS A 160 1.03 6.24 -17.74
C CYS A 160 2.49 6.50 -18.13
N GLN A 161 3.19 7.22 -17.28
CA GLN A 161 4.59 7.57 -17.49
C GLN A 161 5.38 7.28 -16.22
N GLY A 162 6.65 6.95 -16.39
CA GLY A 162 7.58 6.68 -15.30
C GLY A 162 9.02 6.68 -15.81
N ARG A 163 9.98 6.63 -14.89
CA ARG A 163 11.38 6.44 -15.26
C ARG A 163 11.60 4.97 -15.63
N CYS A 164 12.06 4.76 -16.86
CA CYS A 164 12.56 3.48 -17.34
C CYS A 164 13.68 2.94 -16.44
N SER A 165 13.79 1.61 -16.30
CA SER A 165 14.95 0.98 -15.65
C SER A 165 16.26 1.30 -16.38
N CYS A 166 16.25 1.27 -17.71
CA CYS A 166 17.33 1.83 -18.53
C CYS A 166 17.09 3.33 -18.73
N ASN A 167 17.90 4.17 -18.09
CA ASN A 167 17.89 5.61 -18.26
C ASN A 167 19.29 6.19 -18.05
N THR A 168 19.46 7.47 -18.37
CA THR A 168 20.76 8.16 -18.30
C THR A 168 21.31 8.28 -16.87
N ASP A 169 20.46 8.26 -15.83
CA ASP A 169 20.92 8.32 -14.44
C ASP A 169 21.70 7.06 -14.04
N VAL A 170 21.37 5.91 -14.66
CA VAL A 170 22.08 4.63 -14.46
C VAL A 170 23.10 4.36 -15.56
N GLY A 171 23.47 5.38 -16.35
CA GLY A 171 24.45 5.25 -17.44
C GLY A 171 23.96 4.39 -18.61
N CYS A 172 22.65 4.16 -18.73
CA CYS A 172 22.06 3.41 -19.82
C CYS A 172 21.46 4.39 -20.84
N ASP A 173 21.93 4.32 -22.09
CA ASP A 173 21.40 5.11 -23.20
C ASP A 173 20.25 4.33 -23.87
N PRO A 174 18.98 4.74 -23.70
CA PRO A 174 17.84 4.00 -24.25
C PRO A 174 17.87 3.89 -25.77
N SER A 175 18.53 4.81 -26.46
CA SER A 175 18.65 4.80 -27.93
C SER A 175 19.65 3.77 -28.45
N LYS A 176 20.52 3.24 -27.58
CA LYS A 176 21.50 2.19 -27.89
C LYS A 176 21.03 0.80 -27.52
N VAL A 177 19.81 0.66 -27.00
CA VAL A 177 19.21 -0.63 -26.73
C VAL A 177 18.75 -1.21 -28.07
N GLU A 178 19.56 -2.10 -28.64
CA GLU A 178 19.19 -2.85 -29.84
C GLU A 178 18.06 -3.82 -29.49
N SER A 179 16.82 -3.44 -29.78
CA SER A 179 15.72 -4.40 -29.79
C SER A 179 14.78 -4.15 -30.97
N PRO A 180 15.02 -4.84 -32.10
CA PRO A 180 14.08 -4.83 -33.22
C PRO A 180 12.88 -5.75 -33.00
N ARG A 181 12.83 -6.57 -31.93
CA ARG A 181 11.77 -7.58 -31.71
C ARG A 181 11.38 -7.89 -30.25
N GLU A 182 11.78 -7.07 -29.27
CA GLU A 182 11.25 -7.15 -27.90
C GLU A 182 10.61 -5.81 -27.52
N SER A 183 9.32 -5.74 -27.84
CA SER A 183 8.26 -4.93 -27.23
C SER A 183 8.69 -3.69 -26.45
N TYR A 184 8.58 -2.53 -27.10
CA TYR A 184 8.44 -1.20 -26.50
C TYR A 184 9.06 -1.04 -25.09
N PRO A 185 10.39 -0.83 -24.99
CA PRO A 185 11.03 -0.61 -23.70
C PRO A 185 10.33 0.54 -22.98
N CYS A 186 9.87 0.27 -21.76
CA CYS A 186 9.07 1.20 -20.95
C CYS A 186 7.65 1.51 -21.49
N GLN A 187 7.00 0.55 -22.13
CA GLN A 187 5.56 0.63 -22.39
C GLN A 187 4.77 0.54 -21.08
N PHE A 188 5.10 -0.43 -20.23
CA PHE A 188 4.36 -0.68 -19.00
C PHE A 188 5.04 0.00 -17.80
N HIS A 189 4.24 0.65 -16.96
CA HIS A 189 4.71 1.32 -15.74
C HIS A 189 3.82 0.96 -14.56
N VAL A 190 4.36 1.07 -13.34
CA VAL A 190 3.55 1.11 -12.13
C VAL A 190 3.11 2.55 -11.90
N ALA A 191 1.81 2.78 -11.90
CA ALA A 191 1.21 4.07 -11.55
C ALA A 191 0.62 3.99 -10.15
N ILE A 192 0.72 5.10 -9.41
CA ILE A 192 -0.03 5.33 -8.18
C ILE A 192 -0.94 6.51 -8.42
N ALA A 193 -2.23 6.24 -8.30
CA ALA A 193 -3.28 7.17 -8.65
C ALA A 193 -4.14 7.49 -7.44
N GLU A 194 -4.44 8.76 -7.25
CA GLU A 194 -5.34 9.26 -6.22
C GLU A 194 -6.78 9.29 -6.72
N PHE A 195 -7.69 8.79 -5.89
CA PHE A 195 -9.14 8.76 -6.12
C PHE A 195 -9.85 9.39 -4.93
N THR A 196 -11.04 9.95 -5.18
CA THR A 196 -11.92 10.48 -4.13
C THR A 196 -13.27 9.80 -4.23
N ALA A 197 -13.66 9.10 -3.16
CA ALA A 197 -14.98 8.53 -3.00
C ALA A 197 -15.97 9.66 -2.67
N ASN A 198 -16.73 10.12 -3.67
CA ASN A 198 -17.86 11.02 -3.47
C ASN A 198 -19.14 10.21 -3.67
N GLY A 199 -20.14 10.39 -2.79
CA GLY A 199 -21.33 9.51 -2.67
C GLY A 199 -22.26 9.39 -3.89
N THR A 200 -21.86 9.83 -5.09
CA THR A 200 -22.62 9.69 -6.33
C THR A 200 -21.70 9.59 -7.54
N SER A 201 -21.76 8.42 -8.19
CA SER A 201 -21.39 8.07 -9.57
C SER A 201 -20.05 8.55 -10.16
N SER A 202 -19.25 7.56 -10.58
CA SER A 202 -18.40 7.53 -11.78
C SER A 202 -18.35 8.85 -12.57
N SER A 203 -17.44 9.73 -12.17
CA SER A 203 -17.01 10.83 -13.02
C SER A 203 -15.57 10.56 -13.42
N ARG A 204 -15.32 10.66 -14.73
CA ARG A 204 -14.04 10.41 -15.41
C ARG A 204 -12.88 10.91 -14.54
N LEU A 205 -12.17 9.95 -13.94
CA LEU A 205 -11.23 10.19 -12.86
C LEU A 205 -10.06 11.01 -13.38
N SER A 206 -9.99 12.28 -12.99
CA SER A 206 -8.76 13.05 -13.10
C SER A 206 -7.80 12.55 -12.03
N TRP A 207 -7.16 11.42 -12.31
CA TRP A 207 -6.06 10.93 -11.50
C TRP A 207 -4.82 11.83 -11.65
N VAL A 208 -4.14 12.09 -10.55
CA VAL A 208 -2.79 12.67 -10.56
C VAL A 208 -1.82 11.50 -10.45
N THR A 209 -1.05 11.26 -11.51
CA THR A 209 0.07 10.32 -11.44
C THR A 209 1.10 10.87 -10.46
N ILE A 210 1.23 10.25 -9.28
CA ILE A 210 2.26 10.63 -8.33
C ILE A 210 3.56 9.96 -8.79
N PHE A 211 4.42 10.74 -9.44
CA PHE A 211 5.77 10.29 -9.76
C PHE A 211 6.60 10.28 -8.48
N PHE A 212 6.93 9.09 -7.97
CA PHE A 212 7.99 8.94 -6.99
C PHE A 212 9.32 9.25 -7.67
N ARG A 213 9.83 10.46 -7.47
CA ARG A 213 11.18 10.83 -7.91
C ARG A 213 12.18 10.08 -7.02
N PRO A 214 13.04 9.19 -7.56
CA PRO A 214 13.92 8.35 -6.75
C PRO A 214 15.02 9.13 -6.00
N GLU A 215 15.21 10.43 -6.29
CA GLU A 215 16.27 11.23 -5.64
C GLU A 215 16.06 11.45 -4.13
N LYS A 216 14.86 11.21 -3.60
CA LYS A 216 14.65 11.06 -2.16
C LYS A 216 13.55 10.04 -1.94
N CYS A 217 13.92 8.80 -1.66
CA CYS A 217 13.08 7.93 -0.85
C CYS A 217 12.74 8.70 0.44
N GLN A 218 11.60 9.37 0.47
CA GLN A 218 10.94 9.68 1.73
C GLN A 218 10.57 8.31 2.30
N SER A 219 11.45 7.83 3.18
CA SER A 219 11.10 6.78 4.11
C SER A 219 9.79 7.21 4.77
N PHE A 220 8.71 6.47 4.52
CA PHE A 220 7.54 6.47 5.40
C PHE A 220 7.99 5.88 6.75
N LYS A 221 8.77 6.67 7.49
CA LYS A 221 9.11 6.41 8.88
C LYS A 221 7.98 6.98 9.72
N ASN A 222 7.41 6.09 10.53
CA ASN A 222 6.35 6.28 11.51
C ASN A 222 4.91 6.13 10.98
N VAL A 223 4.57 4.92 10.52
CA VAL A 223 3.34 4.30 11.01
C VAL A 223 3.71 3.72 12.38
N LYS A 224 3.42 4.45 13.46
CA LYS A 224 3.38 3.84 14.79
C LYS A 224 2.02 3.16 14.92
N TYR A 225 2.06 1.86 15.18
CA TYR A 225 0.92 1.08 15.68
C TYR A 225 0.47 1.63 17.03
#